data_AF-E4S688-F1
#
_entry.id   AF-E4S688-F1
#
_cell.length_a   1.000
_cell.length_b   1.000
_cell.length_c   1.000
_cell.angle_alpha   90.00
_cell.angle_beta   90.00
_cell.angle_gamma   90.00
#
_symmetry.space_group_name_H-M   'P 1'
#
loop_
_entity.id
_entity.type
_entity.pdbx_description
1 polymer ?
#
loop_
_entity_poly.entity_id
_entity_poly.type
_entity_poly.pdbx_seq_one_letter_code
_entity_poly.pdbx_strand_id
1 'polypeptide(L)'
;MLNFLQSVQFVKEVEKKIIEYEKDIDFNEAIMLYEIAKHDADLVKNLANTIKQHYFENTIELCSIYPAKVGLCSEDCKFCSQSIHHSCSIEIKDLATLDEVIEYLENDRDFKNRKRDRASNCSGGIISIGEDMIERIKLAFELRELDVDSVPINILNPIKGTPFEDMMIISPNEIFITLALFRIILPKKTILLAGGKENALGNMEKIAYECGINGCMVGNYLTTKGMGIGEKIEMLESLGLKFQINMYNCN
;
A
#
# COMPACT_ATOMS: atom_id res chain seq x y z
N MET A 1 21.28 7.05 21.60
CA MET A 1 21.38 6.68 20.17
C MET A 1 22.27 5.44 20.11
N LEU A 2 21.81 4.37 19.47
CA LEU A 2 22.59 3.15 19.29
C LEU A 2 23.78 3.43 18.37
N ASN A 3 24.94 2.81 18.62
CA ASN A 3 26.02 2.76 17.64
C ASN A 3 25.69 1.76 16.53
N PHE A 4 26.46 1.77 15.42
CA PHE A 4 26.19 0.90 14.27
C PHE A 4 26.06 -0.59 14.62
N LEU A 5 26.97 -1.12 15.45
CA LEU A 5 26.93 -2.53 15.87
C LEU A 5 25.69 -2.85 16.70
N GLN A 6 25.28 -1.93 17.58
CA GLN A 6 24.06 -2.06 18.36
C GLN A 6 22.80 -2.02 17.49
N SER A 7 22.75 -1.13 16.49
CA SER A 7 21.64 -1.07 15.53
C SER A 7 21.50 -2.39 14.75
N VAL A 8 22.61 -2.93 14.24
CA VAL A 8 22.61 -4.21 13.52
C VAL A 8 22.16 -5.35 14.43
N GLN A 9 22.65 -5.40 15.66
CA GLN A 9 22.25 -6.43 16.63
C GLN A 9 20.75 -6.36 16.94
N PHE A 10 20.22 -5.15 17.17
CA PHE A 10 18.81 -4.94 17.42
C PHE A 10 17.92 -5.37 16.25
N VAL A 11 18.29 -5.01 15.01
CA VAL A 11 17.55 -5.43 13.82
C VAL A 11 17.55 -6.96 13.66
N LYS A 12 18.65 -7.65 13.96
CA LYS A 12 18.70 -9.12 13.96
C LYS A 12 17.83 -9.74 15.06
N GLU A 13 17.73 -9.12 16.22
CA GLU A 13 16.85 -9.59 17.30
C GLU A 13 15.38 -9.46 16.91
N VAL A 14 15.00 -8.35 16.27
CA VAL A 14 13.66 -8.16 15.70
C VAL A 14 13.37 -9.20 14.61
N GLU A 15 14.33 -9.47 13.71
CA GLU A 15 14.18 -10.50 12.68
C GLU A 15 13.86 -11.86 13.28
N LYS A 16 14.67 -12.33 14.25
CA LYS A 16 14.44 -13.59 14.95
C LYS A 16 13.11 -13.62 15.68
N LYS A 17 12.76 -12.51 16.33
CA LYS A 17 11.49 -12.38 17.03
C LYS A 17 10.30 -12.61 16.10
N ILE A 18 10.31 -12.00 14.92
CA ILE A 18 9.22 -12.11 13.95
C ILE A 18 9.23 -13.45 13.21
N ILE A 19 10.40 -13.95 12.81
CA ILE A 19 10.53 -15.12 11.93
C ILE A 19 10.70 -16.42 12.71
N GLU A 20 11.64 -16.48 13.66
CA GLU A 20 11.93 -17.73 14.40
C GLU A 20 10.95 -17.95 15.56
N TYR A 21 10.56 -16.88 16.25
CA TYR A 21 9.69 -16.97 17.43
C TYR A 21 8.22 -16.65 17.13
N GLU A 22 7.91 -16.22 15.91
CA GLU A 22 6.57 -15.81 15.47
C GLU A 22 5.89 -14.83 16.45
N LYS A 23 6.64 -13.85 16.95
CA LYS A 23 6.15 -12.82 17.86
C LYS A 23 6.13 -11.46 17.20
N ASP A 24 5.06 -10.74 17.44
CA ASP A 24 4.92 -9.34 17.02
C ASP A 24 5.82 -8.41 17.81
N ILE A 25 6.28 -7.34 17.15
CA ILE A 25 6.96 -6.24 17.82
C ILE A 25 5.99 -5.34 18.58
N ASP A 26 6.48 -4.73 19.65
CA ASP A 26 5.80 -3.68 20.39
C ASP A 26 6.09 -2.29 19.80
N PHE A 27 5.37 -1.30 20.33
CA PHE A 27 5.45 0.08 19.84
C PHE A 27 6.85 0.69 20.03
N ASN A 28 7.55 0.40 21.13
CA ASN A 28 8.87 0.95 21.40
C ASN A 28 9.92 0.37 20.45
N GLU A 29 9.80 -0.91 20.10
CA GLU A 29 10.63 -1.53 19.08
C GLU A 29 10.41 -0.88 17.70
N ALA A 30 9.17 -0.56 17.33
CA ALA A 30 8.87 0.18 16.10
C ALA A 30 9.49 1.59 16.11
N ILE A 31 9.41 2.31 17.24
CA ILE A 31 10.09 3.60 17.40
C ILE A 31 11.60 3.44 17.25
N MET A 32 12.20 2.42 17.86
CA MET A 32 13.64 2.17 17.74
C MET A 32 14.06 1.88 16.29
N LEU A 33 13.27 1.10 15.55
CA LEU A 33 13.49 0.86 14.13
C LEU A 33 13.42 2.17 13.32
N TYR A 34 12.45 3.03 13.62
CA TYR A 34 12.40 4.35 12.99
C TYR A 34 13.63 5.20 13.32
N GLU A 35 14.07 5.21 14.59
CA GLU A 35 15.29 5.92 14.99
C GLU A 35 16.53 5.42 14.24
N ILE A 36 16.64 4.10 14.04
CA ILE A 36 17.70 3.50 13.21
C ILE A 36 17.55 3.94 11.75
N ALA A 37 16.34 3.91 11.20
CA ALA A 37 16.09 4.26 9.80
C ALA A 37 16.46 5.70 9.44
N LYS A 38 16.41 6.64 10.41
CA LYS A 38 16.88 8.03 10.19
C LYS A 38 18.38 8.11 9.89
N HIS A 39 19.16 7.12 10.33
CA HIS A 39 20.61 7.07 10.12
C HIS A 39 21.02 6.03 9.08
N ASP A 40 20.31 4.90 9.03
CA ASP A 40 20.53 3.80 8.10
C ASP A 40 19.18 3.19 7.70
N ALA A 41 18.56 3.82 6.69
CA ALA A 41 17.27 3.40 6.18
C ALA A 41 17.31 2.00 5.55
N ASP A 42 18.45 1.63 4.96
CA ASP A 42 18.59 0.38 4.21
C ASP A 42 18.62 -0.81 5.16
N LEU A 43 19.19 -0.67 6.36
CA LEU A 43 19.12 -1.70 7.40
C LEU A 43 17.67 -2.10 7.72
N VAL A 44 16.76 -1.14 7.81
CA VAL A 44 15.34 -1.38 8.14
C VAL A 44 14.55 -1.86 6.92
N LYS A 45 14.81 -1.32 5.72
CA LYS A 45 14.20 -1.81 4.47
C LYS A 45 14.59 -3.26 4.18
N ASN A 46 15.85 -3.63 4.42
CA ASN A 46 16.32 -4.99 4.24
C ASN A 46 15.62 -5.96 5.19
N LEU A 47 15.44 -5.59 6.47
CA LEU A 47 14.65 -6.37 7.42
C LEU A 47 13.21 -6.58 6.90
N ALA A 48 12.55 -5.51 6.44
CA ALA A 48 11.21 -5.60 5.86
C ALA A 48 11.16 -6.54 4.65
N ASN A 49 12.16 -6.48 3.77
CA ASN A 49 12.26 -7.40 2.64
C ASN A 49 12.43 -8.85 3.09
N THR A 50 13.30 -9.12 4.08
CA THR A 50 13.50 -10.46 4.65
C THR A 50 12.19 -11.02 5.21
N ILE A 51 11.44 -10.22 5.97
CA ILE A 51 10.14 -10.61 6.51
C ILE A 51 9.14 -10.89 5.38
N LYS A 52 9.08 -10.01 4.37
CA LYS A 52 8.21 -10.21 3.20
C LYS A 52 8.53 -11.51 2.48
N GLN A 53 9.82 -11.75 2.19
CA GLN A 53 10.28 -12.97 1.52
C GLN A 53 9.99 -14.23 2.32
N HIS A 54 10.08 -14.17 3.65
CA HIS A 54 9.76 -15.30 4.52
C HIS A 54 8.26 -15.68 4.45
N TYR A 55 7.36 -14.69 4.47
CA TYR A 55 5.91 -14.95 4.55
C TYR A 55 5.20 -15.04 3.19
N PHE A 56 5.75 -14.41 2.15
CA PHE A 56 5.10 -14.28 0.84
C PHE A 56 5.99 -14.71 -0.33
N GLU A 57 7.25 -15.05 -0.08
CA GLU A 57 8.23 -15.30 -1.13
C GLU A 57 8.25 -14.13 -2.13
N ASN A 58 8.20 -14.45 -3.43
CA ASN A 58 8.10 -13.47 -4.51
C ASN A 58 6.66 -13.25 -4.98
N THR A 59 5.65 -13.59 -4.18
CA THR A 59 4.24 -13.40 -4.58
C THR A 59 3.80 -11.94 -4.48
N ILE A 60 2.96 -11.52 -5.42
CA ILE A 60 2.32 -10.20 -5.40
C ILE A 60 0.82 -10.29 -5.71
N GLU A 61 0.02 -9.60 -4.90
CA GLU A 61 -1.42 -9.45 -5.11
C GLU A 61 -1.72 -8.19 -5.95
N LEU A 62 -2.48 -8.36 -7.03
CA LEU A 62 -2.97 -7.24 -7.82
C LEU A 62 -4.42 -6.94 -7.49
N CYS A 63 -4.73 -5.65 -7.34
CA CYS A 63 -6.09 -5.16 -7.14
C CYS A 63 -6.41 -4.13 -8.22
N SER A 64 -7.59 -4.22 -8.83
CA SER A 64 -8.12 -3.18 -9.70
C SER A 64 -9.49 -2.76 -9.21
N ILE A 65 -9.89 -1.54 -9.56
CA ILE A 65 -11.16 -0.95 -9.12
C ILE A 65 -11.96 -0.47 -10.33
N TYR A 66 -13.25 -0.78 -10.30
CA TYR A 66 -14.22 -0.20 -11.23
C TYR A 66 -14.92 0.98 -10.56
N PRO A 67 -14.79 2.21 -11.09
CA PRO A 67 -15.53 3.36 -10.57
C PRO A 67 -17.00 3.26 -11.00
N ALA A 68 -17.81 2.60 -10.17
CA ALA A 68 -19.23 2.43 -10.40
C ALA A 68 -19.99 3.78 -10.41
N LYS A 69 -19.55 4.75 -9.61
CA LYS A 69 -20.04 6.13 -9.62
C LYS A 69 -18.86 7.06 -9.34
N VAL A 70 -18.83 8.24 -9.97
CA VAL A 70 -17.74 9.21 -9.81
C VAL A 70 -18.30 10.61 -9.56
N GLY A 71 -17.81 11.25 -8.50
CA GLY A 71 -18.18 12.62 -8.15
C GLY A 71 -19.50 12.72 -7.38
N LEU A 72 -19.87 13.96 -7.06
CA LEU A 72 -21.07 14.28 -6.28
C LEU A 72 -21.11 13.60 -4.90
N CYS A 73 -19.94 13.41 -4.27
CA CYS A 73 -19.83 12.85 -2.92
C CYS A 73 -20.20 13.92 -1.88
N SER A 74 -21.05 13.57 -0.92
CA SER A 74 -21.49 14.46 0.16
C SER A 74 -20.42 14.75 1.21
N GLU A 75 -19.42 13.87 1.31
CA GLU A 75 -18.33 13.98 2.28
C GLU A 75 -17.36 15.09 1.91
N ASP A 76 -16.71 15.68 2.91
CA ASP A 76 -15.85 16.86 2.78
C ASP A 76 -14.34 16.53 2.87
N CYS A 77 -13.96 15.28 2.62
CA CYS A 77 -12.58 14.82 2.70
C CYS A 77 -11.62 15.78 1.96
N LYS A 78 -10.67 16.37 2.67
CA LYS A 78 -9.80 17.48 2.17
C LYS A 78 -8.89 17.12 1.00
N PHE A 79 -8.60 15.83 0.81
CA PHE A 79 -7.79 15.31 -0.30
C PHE A 79 -8.62 14.85 -1.50
N CYS A 80 -9.94 14.73 -1.35
CA CYS A 80 -10.76 13.97 -2.30
C CYS A 80 -11.38 14.86 -3.37
N SER A 81 -11.06 14.59 -4.64
CA SER A 81 -11.59 15.35 -5.76
C SER A 81 -13.06 15.06 -6.12
N GLN A 82 -13.69 14.10 -5.46
CA GLN A 82 -15.10 13.74 -5.67
C GLN A 82 -16.08 14.51 -4.77
N SER A 83 -15.56 15.19 -3.74
CA SER A 83 -16.35 15.99 -2.79
C SER A 83 -17.05 17.16 -3.49
N ILE A 84 -18.33 17.36 -3.20
CA ILE A 84 -19.09 18.53 -3.67
C ILE A 84 -18.64 19.84 -3.02
N HIS A 85 -17.87 19.78 -1.94
CA HIS A 85 -17.40 20.94 -1.20
C HIS A 85 -16.17 21.59 -1.86
N HIS A 86 -15.60 20.96 -2.89
CA HIS A 86 -14.32 21.33 -3.49
C HIS A 86 -14.48 21.63 -5.00
N SER A 87 -13.65 22.52 -5.54
CA SER A 87 -13.76 22.99 -6.94
C SER A 87 -12.87 22.18 -7.89
N CYS A 88 -13.07 20.86 -7.93
CA CYS A 88 -12.23 19.96 -8.72
C CYS A 88 -12.78 19.77 -10.14
N SER A 89 -11.89 19.76 -11.13
CA SER A 89 -12.24 19.45 -12.51
C SER A 89 -12.19 17.93 -12.75
N ILE A 90 -13.29 17.23 -12.46
CA ILE A 90 -13.42 15.79 -12.70
C ILE A 90 -14.59 15.49 -13.65
N GLU A 91 -14.51 14.39 -14.39
CA GLU A 91 -15.62 13.87 -15.17
C GLU A 91 -16.62 13.17 -14.23
N ILE A 92 -17.84 13.69 -14.15
CA ILE A 92 -18.89 13.12 -13.31
C ILE A 92 -19.53 11.96 -14.06
N LYS A 93 -19.64 10.81 -13.39
CA LYS A 93 -20.28 9.60 -13.91
C LYS A 93 -21.36 9.17 -12.91
N ASP A 94 -22.57 8.97 -13.40
CA ASP A 94 -23.65 8.41 -12.58
C ASP A 94 -23.43 6.91 -12.32
N LEU A 95 -24.28 6.32 -11.47
CA LEU A 95 -24.17 4.91 -11.12
C LEU A 95 -24.23 4.02 -12.37
N ALA A 96 -23.18 3.21 -12.53
CA ALA A 96 -23.06 2.22 -13.58
C ALA A 96 -24.17 1.18 -13.49
N THR A 97 -24.65 0.77 -14.64
CA THR A 97 -25.55 -0.36 -14.81
C THR A 97 -24.82 -1.66 -14.54
N LEU A 98 -25.58 -2.71 -14.22
CA LEU A 98 -25.03 -4.06 -14.03
C LEU A 98 -24.31 -4.54 -15.31
N ASP A 99 -24.86 -4.24 -16.48
CA ASP A 99 -24.28 -4.64 -17.77
C ASP A 99 -22.92 -3.99 -18.01
N GLU A 100 -22.77 -2.69 -17.71
CA GLU A 100 -21.47 -2.00 -17.82
C GLU A 100 -20.42 -2.57 -16.85
N VAL A 101 -20.84 -2.97 -15.64
CA VAL A 101 -19.94 -3.62 -14.66
C VAL A 101 -19.53 -5.00 -15.17
N ILE A 102 -20.49 -5.80 -15.66
CA ILE A 102 -20.22 -7.13 -16.22
C ILE A 102 -19.28 -6.98 -17.42
N GLU A 103 -19.57 -6.11 -18.38
CA GLU A 103 -18.74 -5.88 -19.55
C GLU A 103 -17.30 -5.51 -19.16
N TYR A 104 -17.12 -4.64 -18.17
CA TYR A 104 -15.79 -4.31 -17.65
C TYR A 104 -15.07 -5.54 -17.08
N LEU A 105 -15.75 -6.32 -16.23
CA LEU A 105 -15.20 -7.54 -15.63
C LEU A 105 -14.94 -8.63 -16.68
N GLU A 106 -15.70 -8.67 -17.78
CA GLU A 106 -15.52 -9.65 -18.84
C GLU A 106 -14.36 -9.32 -19.78
N ASN A 107 -14.11 -8.03 -20.01
CA ASN A 107 -12.97 -7.54 -20.77
C ASN A 107 -11.65 -7.70 -19.99
N ASP A 108 -11.72 -7.77 -18.65
CA ASP A 108 -10.61 -8.17 -17.80
C ASP A 108 -10.53 -9.71 -17.73
N ARG A 109 -9.84 -10.30 -18.72
CA ARG A 109 -9.79 -11.76 -18.95
C ARG A 109 -9.27 -12.58 -17.76
N ASP A 110 -8.62 -11.95 -16.77
CA ASP A 110 -8.02 -12.60 -15.61
C ASP A 110 -8.91 -12.67 -14.35
N PHE A 111 -10.07 -12.01 -14.35
CA PHE A 111 -10.97 -11.96 -13.17
C PHE A 111 -12.08 -13.02 -13.15
N LYS A 112 -12.46 -13.60 -14.30
CA LYS A 112 -13.58 -14.56 -14.42
C LYS A 112 -13.49 -15.80 -13.50
N ASN A 113 -12.29 -16.16 -13.05
CA ASN A 113 -12.04 -17.37 -12.24
C ASN A 113 -11.65 -17.10 -10.79
N ARG A 114 -11.72 -15.86 -10.31
CA ARG A 114 -11.30 -15.49 -8.94
C ARG A 114 -12.51 -15.32 -8.04
N LYS A 115 -12.95 -16.39 -7.39
CA LYS A 115 -13.93 -16.32 -6.28
C LYS A 115 -13.18 -16.29 -4.96
N ARG A 116 -13.52 -15.33 -4.10
CA ARG A 116 -13.13 -15.38 -2.68
C ARG A 116 -14.27 -16.03 -1.90
N ASP A 117 -13.94 -17.03 -1.10
CA ASP A 117 -14.93 -17.75 -0.27
C ASP A 117 -15.44 -16.92 0.90
N ARG A 118 -14.78 -15.80 1.20
CA ARG A 118 -15.18 -14.84 2.24
C ARG A 118 -14.87 -13.40 1.81
N ALA A 119 -15.64 -12.45 2.33
CA ALA A 119 -15.27 -11.05 2.29
C ALA A 119 -13.95 -10.85 3.05
N SER A 120 -12.99 -10.17 2.43
CA SER A 120 -11.72 -9.80 3.06
C SER A 120 -11.83 -8.40 3.67
N ASN A 121 -11.38 -8.24 4.91
CA ASN A 121 -11.31 -6.95 5.58
C ASN A 121 -10.13 -6.14 5.02
N CYS A 122 -10.44 -5.13 4.20
CA CYS A 122 -9.45 -4.24 3.61
C CYS A 122 -9.54 -2.86 4.26
N SER A 123 -8.49 -2.46 4.99
CA SER A 123 -8.42 -1.14 5.63
C SER A 123 -6.98 -0.67 5.69
N GLY A 124 -6.78 0.64 5.50
CA GLY A 124 -5.47 1.25 5.39
C GLY A 124 -5.55 2.77 5.52
N GLY A 125 -4.67 3.51 4.86
CA GLY A 125 -4.60 4.96 5.03
C GLY A 125 -4.02 5.71 3.84
N ILE A 126 -3.94 7.03 4.02
CA ILE A 126 -3.25 7.95 3.13
C ILE A 126 -2.08 8.55 3.92
N ILE A 127 -0.88 8.48 3.37
CA ILE A 127 0.29 9.17 3.90
C ILE A 127 0.54 10.47 3.16
N SER A 128 1.29 11.38 3.78
CA SER A 128 1.61 12.72 3.28
C SER A 128 0.46 13.74 3.35
N ILE A 129 -0.45 13.59 4.31
CA ILE A 129 -1.58 14.52 4.58
C ILE A 129 -1.32 15.46 5.76
N GLY A 130 -0.09 15.50 6.26
CA GLY A 130 0.36 16.33 7.39
C GLY A 130 0.67 15.56 8.66
N GLU A 131 0.55 14.23 8.62
CA GLU A 131 0.90 13.32 9.70
C GLU A 131 2.41 13.08 9.82
N ASP A 132 2.88 12.88 11.04
CA ASP A 132 4.26 12.47 11.31
C ASP A 132 4.44 10.94 11.26
N MET A 133 5.70 10.47 11.36
CA MET A 133 5.99 9.04 11.33
C MET A 133 5.39 8.28 12.52
N ILE A 134 5.23 8.92 13.68
CA ILE A 134 4.66 8.29 14.88
C ILE A 134 3.18 8.01 14.66
N GLU A 135 2.45 8.93 14.03
CA GLU A 135 1.06 8.74 13.63
C GLU A 135 0.91 7.60 12.62
N ARG A 136 1.84 7.48 11.65
CA ARG A 136 1.87 6.34 10.72
C ARG A 136 2.11 5.01 11.43
N ILE A 137 3.02 4.98 12.40
CA ILE A 137 3.26 3.78 13.23
C ILE A 137 1.98 3.43 14.01
N LYS A 138 1.33 4.40 14.66
CA LYS A 138 0.06 4.18 15.38
C LYS A 138 -0.99 3.55 14.47
N LEU A 139 -1.18 4.07 13.26
CA LEU A 139 -2.10 3.48 12.28
C LEU A 139 -1.76 2.01 12.00
N ALA A 140 -0.49 1.66 11.81
CA ALA A 140 -0.10 0.26 11.58
C ALA A 140 -0.42 -0.65 12.77
N PHE A 141 -0.27 -0.17 14.01
CA PHE A 141 -0.65 -0.92 15.22
C PHE A 141 -2.18 -1.06 15.34
N GLU A 142 -2.95 -0.01 15.06
CA GLU A 142 -4.41 -0.08 15.06
C GLU A 142 -4.94 -1.07 14.02
N LEU A 143 -4.36 -1.06 12.81
CA LEU A 143 -4.70 -2.03 11.76
C LEU A 143 -4.37 -3.47 12.17
N ARG A 144 -3.31 -3.68 12.97
CA ARG A 144 -2.97 -4.98 13.55
C ARG A 144 -4.02 -5.43 14.55
N GLU A 145 -4.43 -4.54 15.45
CA GLU A 145 -5.46 -4.82 16.46
C GLU A 145 -6.82 -5.15 15.84
N LEU A 146 -7.14 -4.50 14.72
CA LEU A 146 -8.34 -4.77 13.93
C LEU A 146 -8.27 -6.07 13.10
N ASP A 147 -7.12 -6.74 13.07
CA ASP A 147 -6.87 -7.98 12.33
C ASP A 147 -7.29 -7.92 10.85
N VAL A 148 -6.97 -6.81 10.18
CA VAL A 148 -7.31 -6.62 8.75
C VAL A 148 -6.60 -7.66 7.88
N ASP A 149 -7.22 -8.08 6.77
CA ASP A 149 -6.61 -9.02 5.80
C ASP A 149 -5.62 -8.28 4.88
N SER A 150 -5.98 -7.08 4.44
CA SER A 150 -5.20 -6.29 3.47
C SER A 150 -5.14 -4.81 3.81
N VAL A 151 -3.98 -4.20 3.58
CA VAL A 151 -3.62 -2.84 4.00
C VAL A 151 -3.23 -1.98 2.79
N PRO A 152 -4.16 -1.23 2.19
CA PRO A 152 -3.83 -0.28 1.14
C PRO A 152 -3.15 0.97 1.74
N ILE A 153 -1.95 1.26 1.26
CA ILE A 153 -1.23 2.50 1.55
C ILE A 153 -1.31 3.40 0.33
N ASN A 154 -2.13 4.44 0.45
CA ASN A 154 -2.20 5.52 -0.52
C ASN A 154 -1.19 6.60 -0.14
N ILE A 155 -0.68 7.31 -1.13
CA ILE A 155 0.13 8.50 -0.95
C ILE A 155 -0.71 9.68 -1.43
N LEU A 156 -0.69 10.80 -0.72
CA LEU A 156 -1.40 11.99 -1.14
C LEU A 156 -0.99 12.33 -2.58
N ASN A 157 -2.00 12.44 -3.45
CA ASN A 157 -1.85 13.03 -4.76
C ASN A 157 -2.56 14.39 -4.71
N PRO A 158 -1.82 15.51 -4.61
CA PRO A 158 -2.43 16.84 -4.60
C PRO A 158 -3.25 17.06 -5.87
N ILE A 159 -4.54 17.39 -5.71
CA ILE A 159 -5.46 17.62 -6.83
C ILE A 159 -5.93 19.06 -6.78
N LYS A 160 -5.78 19.77 -7.89
CA LYS A 160 -6.26 21.15 -8.06
C LYS A 160 -7.74 21.26 -7.72
N GLY A 161 -8.08 22.24 -6.89
CA GLY A 161 -9.41 22.51 -6.38
C GLY A 161 -9.72 21.86 -5.03
N THR A 162 -8.87 20.95 -4.54
CA THR A 162 -8.99 20.39 -3.19
C THR A 162 -8.28 21.30 -2.17
N PRO A 163 -8.69 21.30 -0.89
CA PRO A 163 -7.95 21.97 0.17
C PRO A 163 -6.48 21.55 0.32
N PHE A 164 -6.09 20.38 -0.21
CA PHE A 164 -4.72 19.86 -0.18
C PHE A 164 -3.96 20.03 -1.50
N GLU A 165 -4.43 20.89 -2.42
CA GLU A 165 -3.81 21.06 -3.74
C GLU A 165 -2.33 21.51 -3.71
N ASP A 166 -1.94 22.26 -2.69
CA ASP A 166 -0.58 22.81 -2.53
C ASP A 166 0.27 22.04 -1.50
N MET A 167 -0.22 20.91 -0.99
CA MET A 167 0.55 20.10 -0.05
C MET A 167 1.76 19.47 -0.73
N MET A 168 2.91 19.54 -0.07
CA MET A 168 4.13 18.87 -0.51
C MET A 168 4.06 17.38 -0.16
N ILE A 169 4.46 16.55 -1.12
CA ILE A 169 4.59 15.11 -0.91
C ILE A 169 5.89 14.85 -0.13
N ILE A 170 5.83 14.00 0.90
CA ILE A 170 7.02 13.54 1.62
C ILE A 170 8.03 12.84 0.70
N SER A 171 9.30 12.80 1.11
CA SER A 171 10.36 12.24 0.26
C SER A 171 10.15 10.74 -0.04
N PRO A 172 10.60 10.22 -1.21
CA PRO A 172 10.56 8.80 -1.51
C PRO A 172 11.20 7.92 -0.43
N ASN A 173 12.31 8.37 0.17
CA ASN A 173 12.97 7.62 1.24
C ASN A 173 12.08 7.49 2.49
N GLU A 174 11.33 8.54 2.84
CA GLU A 174 10.39 8.52 3.97
C GLU A 174 9.19 7.61 3.69
N ILE A 175 8.72 7.57 2.43
CA ILE A 175 7.72 6.60 1.96
C ILE A 175 8.27 5.18 2.16
N PHE A 176 9.48 4.88 1.68
CA PHE A 176 10.07 3.55 1.81
C PHE A 176 10.28 3.12 3.26
N ILE A 177 10.70 4.03 4.14
CA ILE A 177 10.79 3.75 5.58
C ILE A 177 9.42 3.44 6.16
N THR A 178 8.39 4.20 5.78
CA THR A 178 7.00 3.95 6.21
C THR A 178 6.56 2.54 5.78
N LEU A 179 6.77 2.17 4.51
CA LEU A 179 6.40 0.85 3.99
C LEU A 179 7.14 -0.28 4.71
N ALA A 180 8.43 -0.09 4.99
CA ALA A 180 9.24 -1.05 5.73
C ALA A 180 8.72 -1.26 7.16
N LEU A 181 8.41 -0.17 7.88
CA LEU A 181 7.84 -0.24 9.21
C LEU A 181 6.47 -0.92 9.22
N PHE A 182 5.61 -0.62 8.25
CA PHE A 182 4.32 -1.30 8.09
C PHE A 182 4.49 -2.81 7.91
N ARG A 183 5.42 -3.25 7.06
CA ARG A 183 5.72 -4.69 6.90
C ARG A 183 6.22 -5.31 8.19
N ILE A 184 7.11 -4.66 8.93
CA ILE A 184 7.65 -5.19 10.17
C ILE A 184 6.55 -5.29 11.26
N ILE A 185 5.65 -4.31 11.33
CA ILE A 185 4.52 -4.29 12.28
C ILE A 185 3.45 -5.32 11.88
N LEU A 186 3.22 -5.52 10.58
CA LEU A 186 2.18 -6.36 9.98
C LEU A 186 2.80 -7.49 9.14
N PRO A 187 3.60 -8.39 9.75
CA PRO A 187 4.48 -9.31 9.03
C PRO A 187 3.75 -10.24 8.07
N LYS A 188 2.54 -10.68 8.43
CA LYS A 188 1.74 -11.68 7.72
C LYS A 188 0.56 -11.09 6.91
N LYS A 189 0.46 -9.76 6.77
CA LYS A 189 -0.67 -9.11 6.07
C LYS A 189 -0.31 -8.72 4.64
N THR A 190 -1.30 -8.68 3.74
CA THR A 190 -1.08 -8.09 2.41
C THR A 190 -0.99 -6.58 2.54
N ILE A 191 0.10 -5.96 2.08
CA ILE A 191 0.28 -4.51 2.07
C ILE A 191 0.33 -4.07 0.62
N LEU A 192 -0.64 -3.26 0.22
CA LEU A 192 -0.85 -2.84 -1.16
C LEU A 192 -0.43 -1.40 -1.35
N LEU A 193 0.47 -1.14 -2.30
CA LEU A 193 0.74 0.22 -2.74
C LEU A 193 -0.40 0.70 -3.66
N ALA A 194 -1.10 1.74 -3.24
CA ALA A 194 -2.37 2.17 -3.82
C ALA A 194 -2.25 3.54 -4.53
N GLY A 195 -3.22 4.43 -4.35
CA GLY A 195 -3.29 5.73 -5.02
C GLY A 195 -2.09 6.63 -4.78
N GLY A 196 -1.77 7.47 -5.78
CA GLY A 196 -0.75 8.53 -5.69
C GLY A 196 0.69 8.09 -5.88
N LYS A 197 0.96 6.78 -5.96
CA LYS A 197 2.31 6.22 -6.17
C LYS A 197 2.97 6.70 -7.47
N GLU A 198 2.21 6.95 -8.52
CA GLU A 198 2.73 7.42 -9.81
C GLU A 198 3.39 8.80 -9.68
N ASN A 199 2.73 9.71 -8.96
CA ASN A 199 3.25 11.06 -8.72
C ASN A 199 4.38 11.05 -7.68
N ALA A 200 4.22 10.27 -6.61
CA ALA A 200 5.15 10.26 -5.49
C ALA A 200 6.46 9.52 -5.77
N LEU A 201 6.42 8.43 -6.55
CA LEU A 201 7.57 7.53 -6.74
C LEU A 201 8.03 7.43 -8.19
N GLY A 202 7.12 7.53 -9.17
CA GLY A 202 7.43 7.32 -10.59
C GLY A 202 8.24 6.03 -10.81
N ASN A 203 9.41 6.14 -11.44
CA ASN A 203 10.31 5.01 -11.71
C ASN A 203 10.91 4.36 -10.43
N MET A 204 10.82 5.02 -9.28
CA MET A 204 11.27 4.49 -8.00
C MET A 204 10.27 3.53 -7.37
N GLU A 205 9.06 3.39 -7.92
CA GLU A 205 8.03 2.46 -7.40
C GLU A 205 8.57 1.03 -7.23
N LYS A 206 9.46 0.60 -8.13
CA LYS A 206 10.11 -0.72 -8.06
C LYS A 206 10.79 -1.02 -6.71
N ILE A 207 11.33 0.01 -6.06
CA ILE A 207 12.01 -0.10 -4.75
C ILE A 207 10.99 -0.43 -3.65
N ALA A 208 9.73 -0.01 -3.78
CA ALA A 208 8.70 -0.29 -2.79
C ALA A 208 8.48 -1.80 -2.59
N TYR A 209 8.59 -2.60 -3.66
CA TYR A 209 8.48 -4.07 -3.60
C TYR A 209 9.65 -4.74 -2.89
N GLU A 210 10.80 -4.07 -2.83
CA GLU A 210 11.95 -4.47 -2.02
C GLU A 210 11.86 -3.90 -0.59
N CYS A 211 10.91 -3.01 -0.30
CA CYS A 211 10.69 -2.41 1.03
C CYS A 211 9.52 -3.03 1.79
N GLY A 212 9.06 -4.23 1.39
CA GLY A 212 8.03 -4.98 2.10
C GLY A 212 6.63 -4.97 1.49
N ILE A 213 6.41 -4.28 0.36
CA ILE A 213 5.15 -4.36 -0.38
C ILE A 213 4.99 -5.72 -1.05
N ASN A 214 3.82 -6.32 -0.91
CA ASN A 214 3.42 -7.57 -1.59
C ASN A 214 2.05 -7.44 -2.29
N GLY A 215 1.59 -6.22 -2.56
CA GLY A 215 0.45 -6.00 -3.43
C GLY A 215 0.45 -4.62 -4.07
N CYS A 216 -0.34 -4.44 -5.12
CA CYS A 216 -0.37 -3.21 -5.90
C CYS A 216 -1.74 -2.97 -6.50
N MET A 217 -2.20 -1.71 -6.45
CA MET A 217 -3.32 -1.27 -7.28
C MET A 217 -2.88 -1.02 -8.73
N VAL A 218 -3.60 -1.61 -9.67
CA VAL A 218 -3.29 -1.58 -11.11
C VAL A 218 -4.43 -0.98 -11.92
N GLY A 219 -4.08 -0.35 -13.05
CA GLY A 219 -5.03 0.37 -13.88
C GLY A 219 -5.33 1.77 -13.34
N ASN A 220 -6.51 2.28 -13.67
CA ASN A 220 -6.93 3.61 -13.23
C ASN A 220 -7.48 3.60 -11.80
N TYR A 221 -7.51 4.78 -11.19
CA TYR A 221 -8.19 5.01 -9.93
C TYR A 221 -9.57 5.63 -10.15
N LEU A 222 -10.20 6.12 -9.08
CA LEU A 222 -11.53 6.72 -9.14
C LEU A 222 -11.57 7.98 -10.02
N THR A 223 -10.61 8.89 -9.86
CA THR A 223 -10.56 10.17 -10.60
C THR A 223 -9.19 10.49 -11.19
N THR A 224 -8.20 9.62 -10.96
CA THR A 224 -6.82 9.81 -11.41
C THR A 224 -6.38 8.63 -12.26
N LYS A 225 -5.48 8.89 -13.21
CA LYS A 225 -4.88 7.84 -14.02
C LYS A 225 -3.78 7.14 -13.25
N GLY A 226 -3.67 5.83 -13.44
CA GLY A 226 -2.55 5.03 -12.96
C GLY A 226 -1.78 4.42 -14.13
N MET A 227 -0.77 3.62 -13.80
CA MET A 227 -0.07 2.81 -14.80
C MET A 227 -1.01 1.76 -15.40
N GLY A 228 -0.91 1.55 -16.72
CA GLY A 228 -1.67 0.52 -17.41
C GLY A 228 -1.37 -0.88 -16.87
N ILE A 229 -2.36 -1.77 -16.88
CA ILE A 229 -2.23 -3.13 -16.31
C ILE A 229 -1.08 -3.90 -16.97
N GLY A 230 -0.99 -3.89 -18.31
CA GLY A 230 0.07 -4.58 -19.04
C GLY A 230 1.47 -4.09 -18.69
N GLU A 231 1.69 -2.77 -18.72
CA GLU A 231 2.97 -2.15 -18.33
C GLU A 231 3.33 -2.49 -16.87
N LYS A 232 2.33 -2.51 -15.98
CA LYS A 232 2.53 -2.87 -14.58
C LYS A 232 2.93 -4.33 -14.43
N ILE A 233 2.30 -5.24 -15.16
CA ILE A 233 2.63 -6.66 -15.17
C ILE A 233 4.07 -6.86 -15.64
N GLU A 234 4.47 -6.25 -16.75
CA GLU A 234 5.84 -6.33 -17.29
C GLU A 234 6.87 -5.83 -16.26
N MET A 235 6.59 -4.70 -15.59
CA MET A 235 7.45 -4.17 -14.54
C MET A 235 7.61 -5.18 -13.39
N LEU A 236 6.52 -5.78 -12.91
CA LEU A 236 6.55 -6.72 -11.79
C LEU A 236 7.26 -8.03 -12.14
N GLU A 237 7.04 -8.55 -13.36
CA GLU A 237 7.75 -9.73 -13.86
C GLU A 237 9.26 -9.47 -13.98
N SER A 238 9.66 -8.26 -14.39
CA SER A 238 11.08 -7.87 -14.46
C SER A 238 11.79 -7.87 -13.10
N LEU A 239 11.02 -7.76 -12.01
CA LEU A 239 11.51 -7.85 -10.63
C LEU A 239 11.50 -9.30 -10.10
N GLY A 240 11.11 -10.27 -10.92
CA GLY A 240 10.99 -11.68 -10.53
C GLY A 240 9.78 -11.99 -9.64
N LEU A 241 8.81 -11.07 -9.55
CA LEU A 241 7.58 -11.27 -8.78
C LEU A 241 6.60 -12.14 -9.54
N LYS A 242 5.86 -12.97 -8.79
CA LYS A 242 4.86 -13.92 -9.31
C LYS A 242 3.48 -13.47 -8.86
N PHE A 243 2.55 -13.40 -9.80
CA PHE A 243 1.18 -13.02 -9.46
C PHE A 243 0.50 -14.11 -8.64
N GLN A 244 -0.01 -13.74 -7.48
CA GLN A 244 -0.92 -14.60 -6.75
C GLN A 244 -2.26 -14.59 -7.48
N ILE A 245 -2.43 -15.55 -8.42
CA ILE A 245 -3.75 -15.91 -8.91
C ILE A 245 -4.38 -16.68 -7.77
N ASN A 246 -5.30 -16.03 -7.03
CA ASN A 246 -6.12 -16.70 -6.04
C ASN A 246 -7.00 -17.76 -6.74
N MET A 247 -6.44 -18.92 -7.04
CA MET A 247 -7.17 -20.17 -7.23
C MET A 247 -7.40 -20.77 -5.85
N TYR A 248 -8.38 -20.24 -5.13
CA TYR A 248 -8.93 -21.00 -4.02
C TYR A 248 -9.76 -22.12 -4.65
N ASN A 249 -9.26 -23.35 -4.54
CA ASN A 249 -9.96 -24.54 -5.01
C ASN A 249 -11.28 -24.64 -4.25
N CYS A 250 -12.40 -24.46 -4.94
CA CYS A 250 -13.70 -24.90 -4.42
C CYS A 250 -13.65 -26.43 -4.30
N ASN A 251 -13.67 -26.93 -3.06
CA ASN A 251 -14.16 -28.29 -2.77
C ASN A 251 -15.67 -28.25 -2.63
#